data_AF-A0A0W0GIF7-F1
#
_entry.id   AF-A0A0W0GIF7-F1
#
_cell.length_a   1.000
_cell.length_b   1.000
_cell.length_c   1.000
_cell.angle_alpha   90.00
_cell.angle_beta   90.00
_cell.angle_gamma   90.00
#
_symmetry.space_group_name_H-M   'P 1'
#
loop_
_entity.id
_entity.type
_entity.pdbx_description
1 polymer ?
#
loop_
_entity_poly.entity_id
_entity_poly.type
_entity_poly.pdbx_seq_one_letter_code
_entity_poly.pdbx_strand_id
1 'polypeptide(L)'
;MSIRKICLCGNSVIMGTLNSRLRQQVDYEVISLKTSPASTEISAVRPDVIFFDLDSPSPRAAFDLLETRPEVTLVGVSPDANVVRVWSGKQLKEISTKDLIRVINESSTV
;
A
#
# COMPACT_ATOMS: atom_id res chain seq x y z
N MET A 1 0.05 -4.27 23.08
CA MET A 1 0.18 -3.74 21.70
C MET A 1 -0.29 -4.83 20.75
N SER A 2 -1.07 -4.49 19.72
CA SER A 2 -1.48 -5.47 18.70
C SER A 2 -0.40 -5.59 17.63
N ILE A 3 -0.04 -6.81 17.28
CA ILE A 3 0.89 -7.10 16.18
C ILE A 3 0.26 -6.64 14.87
N ARG A 4 1.02 -5.91 14.06
CA ARG A 4 0.57 -5.39 12.77
C ARG A 4 0.88 -6.40 11.67
N LYS A 5 -0.13 -6.78 10.87
CA LYS A 5 0.03 -7.71 9.75
C LYS A 5 0.44 -6.97 8.49
N ILE A 6 1.59 -7.37 7.94
CA ILE A 6 2.16 -6.78 6.74
C ILE A 6 2.21 -7.84 5.64
N CYS A 7 1.59 -7.55 4.50
CA CYS A 7 1.66 -8.38 3.31
C CYS A 7 2.60 -7.75 2.27
N LEU A 8 3.54 -8.52 1.74
CA LEU A 8 4.43 -8.13 0.65
C LEU A 8 4.00 -8.88 -0.61
N CYS A 9 3.53 -8.15 -1.61
CA CYS A 9 3.02 -8.70 -2.87
C CYS A 9 4.01 -8.44 -3.99
N GLY A 10 4.62 -9.50 -4.52
CA GLY A 10 5.60 -9.40 -5.60
C GLY A 10 6.88 -10.18 -5.30
N ASN A 11 7.85 -10.04 -6.20
CA ASN A 11 9.10 -10.79 -6.17
C ASN A 11 10.34 -9.94 -6.49
N SER A 12 10.22 -8.61 -6.46
CA SER A 12 11.35 -7.72 -6.70
C SER A 12 12.43 -7.82 -5.62
N VAL A 13 13.64 -7.41 -5.97
CA VAL A 13 14.79 -7.33 -5.04
C VAL A 13 14.46 -6.40 -3.87
N ILE A 14 13.71 -5.32 -4.13
CA ILE A 14 13.25 -4.41 -3.08
C ILE A 14 12.29 -5.09 -2.13
N MET A 15 11.34 -5.89 -2.61
CA MET A 15 10.47 -6.68 -1.73
C MET A 15 11.27 -7.66 -0.86
N GLY A 16 12.33 -8.28 -1.41
CA GLY A 16 13.26 -9.10 -0.63
C GLY A 16 13.95 -8.33 0.50
N THR A 17 14.41 -7.11 0.19
CA THR A 17 15.06 -6.22 1.17
C THR A 17 14.09 -5.78 2.26
N LEU A 18 12.89 -5.32 1.89
CA LEU A 18 11.83 -4.94 2.82
C LEU A 18 11.42 -6.11 3.72
N ASN A 19 11.26 -7.31 3.15
CA ASN A 19 10.95 -8.53 3.91
C ASN A 19 11.98 -8.77 5.01
N SER A 20 13.28 -8.73 4.68
CA SER A 20 14.34 -8.96 5.65
C SER A 20 14.35 -7.93 6.78
N ARG A 21 14.10 -6.65 6.47
CA ARG A 21 14.09 -5.56 7.45
C ARG A 21 12.85 -5.60 8.34
N LEU A 22 11.68 -5.85 7.78
CA LEU A 22 10.42 -5.89 8.52
C LEU A 22 10.35 -7.08 9.47
N ARG A 23 10.90 -8.24 9.08
CA ARG A 23 10.96 -9.43 9.96
C ARG A 23 11.85 -9.27 11.18
N GLN A 24 12.73 -8.28 11.20
CA GLN A 24 13.56 -7.97 12.37
C GLN A 24 12.78 -7.20 13.44
N GLN A 25 11.56 -6.74 13.15
CA GLN A 25 10.73 -5.99 14.07
C GLN A 25 9.78 -6.94 14.82
N VAL A 26 9.72 -6.81 16.15
CA VAL A 26 8.91 -7.69 17.02
C VAL A 26 7.41 -7.42 16.88
N ASP A 27 7.04 -6.22 16.45
CA ASP A 27 5.64 -5.79 16.35
C ASP A 27 4.97 -6.15 15.01
N TYR A 28 5.70 -6.82 14.09
CA TYR A 28 5.22 -7.10 12.74
C TYR A 28 5.11 -8.59 12.45
N GLU A 29 3.94 -9.00 11.94
CA GLU A 29 3.73 -10.29 11.29
C GLU A 29 3.86 -10.09 9.78
N VAL A 30 4.95 -10.59 9.18
CA VAL A 30 5.24 -10.40 7.76
C VAL A 30 4.88 -11.64 6.95
N ILE A 31 4.04 -11.44 5.93
CA ILE A 31 3.55 -12.47 5.00
C ILE A 31 3.98 -12.07 3.59
N SER A 32 4.58 -12.99 2.84
CA SER A 32 5.03 -12.73 1.47
C SER A 32 4.21 -13.56 0.50
N LEU A 33 3.50 -12.88 -0.39
CA LEU A 33 2.69 -13.49 -1.44
C LEU A 33 3.27 -13.13 -2.81
N LYS A 34 3.35 -14.11 -3.71
CA LYS A 34 3.75 -13.87 -5.11
C LYS A 34 2.57 -13.43 -5.99
N THR A 35 1.42 -13.17 -5.37
CA THR A 35 0.16 -12.86 -6.04
C THR A 35 -0.08 -11.35 -6.07
N SER A 36 -1.08 -10.95 -6.86
CA SER A 36 -1.51 -9.55 -6.97
C SER A 36 -2.07 -9.03 -5.63
N PRO A 37 -1.91 -7.73 -5.32
CA PRO A 37 -2.50 -7.06 -4.15
C PRO A 37 -4.04 -7.17 -4.04
N ALA A 38 -4.72 -7.61 -5.12
CA ALA A 38 -6.17 -7.83 -5.18
C ALA A 38 -6.59 -9.31 -5.11
N SER A 39 -5.66 -10.22 -4.84
CA SER A 39 -5.97 -11.65 -4.81
C SER A 39 -6.89 -12.02 -3.64
N THR A 40 -7.66 -13.09 -3.81
CA THR A 40 -8.49 -13.66 -2.74
C THR A 40 -7.68 -14.08 -1.51
N GLU A 41 -6.40 -14.45 -1.71
CA GLU A 41 -5.44 -14.76 -0.64
C GLU A 41 -5.24 -13.57 0.31
N ILE A 42 -5.17 -12.35 -0.21
CA ILE A 42 -5.00 -11.14 0.61
C ILE A 42 -6.23 -10.85 1.45
N SER A 43 -7.41 -11.14 0.90
CA SER A 43 -8.67 -11.04 1.64
C SER A 43 -8.74 -12.03 2.80
N ALA A 44 -8.17 -13.23 2.65
CA ALA A 44 -8.09 -14.22 3.71
C ALA A 44 -7.09 -13.84 4.81
N VAL A 45 -5.93 -13.29 4.42
CA VAL A 45 -4.88 -12.85 5.36
C VAL A 45 -5.31 -11.64 6.20
N ARG A 46 -6.15 -10.78 5.62
CA ARG A 46 -6.60 -9.51 6.20
C ARG A 46 -5.45 -8.64 6.75
N PRO A 47 -4.48 -8.24 5.91
CA PRO A 47 -3.36 -7.41 6.37
C PRO A 47 -3.81 -6.00 6.74
N ASP A 48 -3.01 -5.34 7.59
CA ASP A 48 -3.14 -3.92 7.92
C ASP A 48 -2.37 -3.04 6.92
N VAL A 49 -1.27 -3.59 6.38
CA VAL A 49 -0.41 -2.93 5.41
C VAL A 49 -0.11 -3.87 4.26
N ILE A 50 -0.21 -3.39 3.02
CA ILE A 50 0.15 -4.14 1.81
C ILE A 50 1.24 -3.37 1.06
N PHE A 51 2.36 -4.01 0.83
CA PHE A 51 3.38 -3.53 -0.10
C PHE A 51 3.23 -4.19 -1.46
N PHE A 52 3.43 -3.44 -2.53
CA PHE A 52 3.41 -3.95 -3.90
C PHE A 52 4.36 -3.17 -4.80
N ASP A 53 4.81 -3.80 -5.89
CA ASP A 53 5.65 -3.14 -6.89
C ASP A 53 4.78 -2.23 -7.78
N LEU A 54 5.16 -0.94 -7.87
CA LEU A 54 4.47 0.05 -8.71
C LEU A 54 4.59 -0.25 -10.20
N ASP A 55 5.68 -0.87 -10.60
CA ASP A 55 5.98 -1.24 -11.98
C ASP A 55 5.28 -2.54 -12.40
N SER A 56 4.48 -3.14 -11.50
CA SER A 56 3.65 -4.32 -11.80
C SER A 56 2.40 -3.95 -12.61
N PRO A 57 1.88 -4.85 -13.46
CA PRO A 57 0.83 -4.54 -14.42
C PRO A 57 -0.56 -4.21 -13.83
N SER A 58 -0.75 -4.19 -12.51
CA SER A 58 -2.05 -3.81 -11.94
C SER A 58 -1.97 -3.10 -10.58
N PRO A 59 -1.56 -1.83 -10.55
CA PRO A 59 -1.75 -0.96 -9.38
C PRO A 59 -3.24 -0.72 -9.12
N ARG A 60 -4.07 -0.75 -10.18
CA ARG A 60 -5.51 -0.51 -10.11
C ARG A 60 -6.23 -1.49 -9.18
N ALA A 61 -5.89 -2.77 -9.28
CA ALA A 61 -6.52 -3.78 -8.45
C ALA A 61 -6.17 -3.61 -6.96
N ALA A 62 -5.00 -3.02 -6.64
CA ALA A 62 -4.70 -2.65 -5.26
C ALA A 62 -5.66 -1.58 -4.75
N PHE A 63 -6.00 -0.57 -5.56
CA PHE A 63 -6.89 0.52 -5.17
C PHE A 63 -8.34 0.08 -4.92
N ASP A 64 -8.85 -0.91 -5.67
CA ASP A 64 -10.18 -1.49 -5.43
C ASP A 64 -10.31 -2.05 -3.99
N LEU A 65 -9.18 -2.45 -3.38
CA LEU A 65 -9.15 -2.89 -1.99
C LEU A 65 -9.42 -1.74 -1.00
N LEU A 66 -9.09 -0.49 -1.33
CA LEU A 66 -9.37 0.65 -0.46
C LEU A 66 -10.85 1.02 -0.42
N GLU A 67 -11.61 0.72 -1.48
CA GLU A 67 -13.07 0.93 -1.49
C GLU A 67 -13.77 -0.02 -0.50
N THR A 68 -13.30 -1.26 -0.43
CA THR A 68 -13.89 -2.31 0.43
C THR A 68 -13.26 -2.36 1.81
N ARG A 69 -12.00 -1.93 1.96
CA ARG A 69 -11.21 -1.97 3.19
C ARG A 69 -10.44 -0.65 3.39
N PRO A 70 -11.13 0.45 3.71
CA PRO A 70 -10.53 1.77 3.84
C PRO A 70 -9.50 1.87 4.97
N GLU A 71 -9.54 0.94 5.93
CA GLU A 71 -8.58 0.86 7.03
C GLU A 71 -7.18 0.43 6.60
N VAL A 72 -7.06 -0.26 5.45
CA VAL A 72 -5.80 -0.79 4.95
C VAL A 72 -4.91 0.34 4.44
N THR A 73 -3.60 0.20 4.70
CA THR A 73 -2.57 1.05 4.11
C THR A 73 -1.93 0.33 2.92
N LEU A 74 -1.99 0.91 1.74
CA LEU A 74 -1.28 0.43 0.56
C LEU A 74 0.03 1.19 0.40
N VAL A 75 1.12 0.47 0.15
CA VAL A 75 2.45 1.04 -0.04
C VAL A 75 3.03 0.52 -1.36
N GLY A 76 2.98 1.36 -2.39
CA GLY A 76 3.62 1.06 -3.66
C GLY A 76 5.09 1.44 -3.62
N VAL A 77 5.96 0.58 -4.12
CA VAL A 77 7.40 0.83 -4.18
C VAL A 77 7.88 0.72 -5.63
N SER A 78 8.67 1.70 -6.08
CA SER A 78 9.38 1.62 -7.36
C SER A 78 10.89 1.72 -7.11
N PRO A 79 11.68 0.70 -7.48
CA PRO A 79 13.14 0.74 -7.44
C PRO A 79 13.72 1.85 -8.31
N ASP A 80 13.14 2.01 -9.50
CA ASP A 80 13.73 2.83 -10.56
C ASP A 80 13.55 4.33 -10.30
N ALA A 81 12.45 4.68 -9.61
CA ALA A 81 12.16 6.07 -9.25
C ALA A 81 12.67 6.46 -7.85
N ASN A 82 13.13 5.51 -7.02
CA ASN A 82 13.36 5.71 -5.58
C ASN A 82 12.15 6.36 -4.86
N VAL A 83 10.94 6.03 -5.31
CA VAL A 83 9.69 6.57 -4.77
C VAL A 83 8.94 5.48 -4.03
N VAL A 84 8.53 5.81 -2.80
CA VAL A 84 7.52 5.07 -2.03
C VAL A 84 6.24 5.89 -2.05
N ARG A 85 5.16 5.32 -2.56
CA ARG A 85 3.83 5.94 -2.54
C ARG A 85 2.96 5.25 -1.51
N VAL A 86 2.30 6.03 -0.67
CA VAL A 86 1.41 5.52 0.38
C VAL A 86 0.00 5.99 0.09
N TRP A 87 -0.94 5.05 0.11
CA TRP A 87 -2.37 5.32 0.01
C TRP A 87 -3.11 4.73 1.19
N SER A 88 -4.13 5.44 1.63
CA SER A 88 -5.09 4.96 2.62
C SER A 88 -6.48 5.35 2.14
N GLY A 89 -7.44 4.43 2.29
CA GLY A 89 -8.85 4.70 2.00
C GLY A 89 -9.54 5.47 3.12
N LYS A 90 -8.83 5.81 4.20
CA LYS A 90 -9.37 6.66 5.27
C LYS A 90 -9.80 7.99 4.67
N GLN A 91 -11.05 8.36 4.90
CA GLN A 91 -11.55 9.70 4.59
C GLN A 91 -10.72 10.71 5.38
N LEU A 92 -9.76 11.36 4.72
CA LEU A 92 -8.84 12.30 5.37
C LEU A 92 -9.57 13.57 5.81
N LYS A 93 -10.56 14.01 5.00
CA LYS A 93 -11.40 15.17 5.29
C LYS A 93 -12.61 15.19 4.35
N GLU A 94 -13.78 15.56 4.84
CA GLU A 94 -14.89 15.98 3.98
C GLU A 94 -14.54 17.38 3.44
N ILE A 95 -14.36 17.49 2.13
CA ILE A 95 -13.98 18.74 1.47
C ILE A 95 -15.08 19.13 0.48
N SER A 96 -15.38 20.43 0.43
CA SER A 96 -16.29 20.93 -0.59
C SER A 96 -15.65 20.85 -1.98
N THR A 97 -16.44 20.90 -3.04
CA THR A 97 -15.92 20.96 -4.43
C THR A 97 -14.96 22.16 -4.62
N LYS A 98 -15.17 23.26 -3.89
CA LYS A 98 -14.29 24.44 -3.91
C LYS A 98 -12.92 24.13 -3.30
N ASP A 99 -12.89 23.37 -2.21
CA ASP A 99 -11.64 22.94 -1.55
C ASP A 99 -10.90 21.91 -2.40
N LEU A 100 -11.61 21.03 -3.11
CA LEU A 100 -11.02 20.08 -4.05
C LEU A 100 -10.25 20.79 -5.18
N ILE A 101 -10.85 21.82 -5.79
CA ILE A 101 -10.19 22.63 -6.83
C ILE A 101 -8.90 23.27 -6.28
N ARG A 102 -8.93 23.73 -5.02
CA ARG A 102 -7.76 24.32 -4.37
C ARG A 102 -6.62 23.31 -4.18
N VAL A 103 -6.93 22.09 -3.72
CA VAL A 103 -5.94 21.03 -3.55
C VAL A 103 -5.29 20.64 -4.88
N ILE A 104 -6.07 20.52 -5.96
CA ILE A 104 -5.56 20.20 -7.30
C ILE A 104 -4.56 21.27 -7.76
N ASN A 105 -4.87 22.55 -7.53
CA ASN A 105 -4.01 23.67 -7.92
C ASN A 105 -2.74 23.78 -7.05
N GLU A 106 -2.81 23.42 -5.77
CA GLU A 106 -1.66 23.44 -4.84
C GLU A 106 -0.70 22.24 -5.06
N SER A 107 -1.15 21.17 -5.71
CA SER A 107 -0.36 19.95 -5.93
C SER A 107 0.64 20.03 -7.12
N SER A 108 0.76 21.19 -7.77
CA SER A 108 1.63 21.41 -8.94
C SER A 108 3.02 21.96 -8.60
N THR A 109 3.48 21.82 -7.36
CA THR A 109 4.84 22.23 -6.96
C THR A 109 5.44 21.15 -6.05
N VAL A 110 6.03 20.12 -6.67
CA VAL A 110 7.39 19.56 -6.45
C VAL A 110 7.68 18.64 -7.63
#